data_AF-M5U1W1-F1
#
_entry.id   AF-M5U1W1-F1
#
_cell.length_a   1.000
_cell.length_b   1.000
_cell.length_c   1.000
_cell.angle_alpha   90.00
_cell.angle_beta   90.00
_cell.angle_gamma   90.00
#
_symmetry.space_group_name_H-M   'P 1'
#
loop_
_entity.id
_entity.type
_entity.pdbx_description
1 polymer ?
#
loop_
_entity_poly.entity_id
_entity_poly.type
_entity_poly.pdbx_seq_one_letter_code
_entity_poly.pdbx_strand_id
1 'polypeptide(L)'
;MLIELTDPHDSRIQAYRNLRLRDPSQGFIAEGSLVVKRLIASELSIRSLLLHKGQEQKYLDLLPDSVPVYVVDPALGENIAGYDFHRGVLAHGDCPPLRDCEQLRRSRPAISLGLIGISDPENVGSLLRSAAAMGIEDVLIGPATINPYVRRVIRVSMASVFNHRFYQFDQPLEQIAGLQHNGIRFAATTLDPDAVNIEDLTLQVHGTPTVLLMGNEANGLDPAVQQACHVRTTLPMPESTDSLNVSVAGAVFLYELTKHLR
;
A
#
# COMPACT_ATOMS: atom_id res chain seq x y z
N MET A 1 -22.90 9.76 14.97
CA MET A 1 -23.34 11.04 15.60
C MET A 1 -22.88 12.23 14.75
N LEU A 2 -23.78 13.11 14.30
CA LEU A 2 -23.45 14.31 13.52
C LEU A 2 -23.20 15.52 14.43
N ILE A 3 -22.11 16.25 14.20
CA ILE A 3 -21.68 17.40 15.00
C ILE A 3 -21.27 18.53 14.08
N GLU A 4 -21.98 19.65 14.12
CA GLU A 4 -21.53 20.88 13.45
C GLU A 4 -20.43 21.58 14.27
N LEU A 5 -19.38 22.02 13.59
CA LEU A 5 -18.25 22.74 14.18
C LEU A 5 -18.11 24.13 13.56
N THR A 6 -17.78 25.08 14.42
CA THR A 6 -17.54 26.49 14.04
C THR A 6 -16.14 26.98 14.42
N ASP A 7 -15.41 26.23 15.25
CA ASP A 7 -14.06 26.57 15.72
C ASP A 7 -12.99 25.71 15.00
N PRO A 8 -12.06 26.31 14.24
CA PRO A 8 -10.97 25.57 13.58
C PRO A 8 -10.00 24.94 14.56
N HIS A 9 -10.00 25.35 15.84
CA HIS A 9 -9.11 24.90 16.91
C HIS A 9 -9.70 23.84 17.85
N ASP A 10 -10.94 23.38 17.61
CA ASP A 10 -11.59 22.31 18.39
C ASP A 10 -10.72 21.04 18.51
N SER A 11 -10.50 20.57 19.74
CA SER A 11 -9.63 19.41 20.01
C SER A 11 -10.04 18.13 19.28
N ARG A 12 -11.34 17.96 18.98
CA ARG A 12 -11.90 16.75 18.34
C ARG A 12 -11.45 16.56 16.89
N ILE A 13 -11.04 17.63 16.22
CA ILE A 13 -10.59 17.61 14.82
C ILE A 13 -9.07 17.83 14.68
N GLN A 14 -8.31 17.71 15.77
CA GLN A 14 -6.86 17.87 15.74
C GLN A 14 -6.18 16.98 14.69
N ALA A 15 -6.71 15.77 14.47
CA ALA A 15 -6.18 14.82 13.50
C ALA A 15 -6.27 15.27 12.03
N TYR A 16 -7.13 16.26 11.72
CA TYR A 16 -7.31 16.82 10.38
C TYR A 16 -6.43 18.04 10.11
N ARG A 17 -5.66 18.50 11.12
CA ARG A 17 -4.71 19.61 10.99
C ARG A 17 -3.34 19.11 10.56
N ASN A 18 -2.54 20.00 9.95
CA ASN A 18 -1.12 19.76 9.66
C ASN A 18 -0.85 18.44 8.92
N LEU A 19 -1.72 18.07 7.98
CA LEU A 19 -1.73 16.76 7.32
C LEU A 19 -0.46 16.40 6.54
N ARG A 20 0.44 17.38 6.32
CA ARG A 20 1.74 17.16 5.67
C ARG A 20 2.76 16.48 6.59
N LEU A 21 2.71 16.72 7.90
CA LEU A 21 3.70 16.28 8.89
C LEU A 21 3.05 15.43 9.98
N ARG A 22 2.31 14.42 9.56
CA ARG A 22 1.50 13.60 10.47
C ARG A 22 2.25 12.33 10.87
N ASP A 23 2.26 12.05 12.16
CA ASP A 23 2.81 10.81 12.69
C ASP A 23 1.89 9.63 12.30
N PRO A 24 2.42 8.56 11.67
CA PRO A 24 1.66 7.34 11.39
C PRO A 24 1.00 6.70 12.62
N SER A 25 1.56 6.90 13.83
CA SER A 25 0.98 6.41 15.09
C SER A 25 -0.40 7.02 15.37
N GLN A 26 -0.69 8.19 14.80
CA GLN A 26 -1.98 8.86 14.92
C GLN A 26 -3.04 8.26 14.00
N GLY A 27 -2.74 7.24 13.19
CA GLY A 27 -3.63 6.62 12.21
C GLY A 27 -3.34 7.08 10.79
N PHE A 28 -4.34 7.16 9.92
CA PHE A 28 -4.19 7.73 8.57
C PHE A 28 -5.35 8.66 8.19
N ILE A 29 -5.17 9.39 7.09
CA ILE A 29 -6.19 10.26 6.51
C ILE A 29 -6.51 9.80 5.09
N ALA A 30 -7.78 9.46 4.89
CA ALA A 30 -8.37 9.18 3.59
C ALA A 30 -9.08 10.44 3.07
N GLU A 31 -8.80 10.81 1.82
CA GLU A 31 -9.34 12.01 1.20
C GLU A 31 -10.17 11.69 -0.04
N GLY A 32 -11.36 12.29 -0.10
CA GLY A 32 -12.24 12.22 -1.26
C GLY A 32 -13.26 11.09 -1.21
N SER A 33 -14.41 11.35 -1.83
CA SER A 33 -15.60 10.50 -1.71
C SER A 33 -15.37 9.03 -2.08
N LEU A 34 -14.63 8.75 -3.15
CA LEU A 34 -14.35 7.36 -3.55
C LEU A 34 -13.49 6.63 -2.50
N VAL A 35 -12.42 7.28 -2.02
CA VAL A 35 -11.49 6.70 -1.04
C VAL A 35 -12.20 6.46 0.28
N VAL A 36 -12.99 7.43 0.76
CA VAL A 36 -13.73 7.30 2.01
C VAL A 36 -14.82 6.24 1.91
N LYS A 37 -15.53 6.12 0.79
CA LYS A 37 -16.49 5.01 0.61
C LYS A 37 -15.81 3.64 0.61
N ARG A 38 -14.63 3.53 0.00
CA ARG A 38 -13.84 2.28 0.03
C ARG A 38 -13.32 1.97 1.43
N LEU A 39 -12.94 2.99 2.21
CA LEU A 39 -12.60 2.83 3.61
C LEU A 39 -13.80 2.31 4.42
N ILE A 40 -14.98 2.91 4.25
CA ILE A 40 -16.21 2.48 4.93
C ILE A 40 -16.57 1.02 4.60
N ALA A 41 -16.33 0.59 3.36
CA ALA A 41 -16.55 -0.79 2.93
C ALA A 41 -15.42 -1.76 3.34
N SER A 42 -14.32 -1.28 3.92
CA SER A 42 -13.21 -2.11 4.37
C SER A 42 -13.38 -2.55 5.84
N GLU A 43 -12.53 -3.46 6.30
CA GLU A 43 -12.51 -3.91 7.70
C GLU A 43 -11.77 -2.93 8.64
N LEU A 44 -11.26 -1.82 8.12
CA LEU A 44 -10.47 -0.87 8.89
C LEU A 44 -11.36 -0.01 9.80
N SER A 45 -10.84 0.26 11.00
CA SER A 45 -11.54 1.12 11.95
C SER A 45 -11.48 2.59 11.53
N ILE A 46 -12.64 3.25 11.59
CA ILE A 46 -12.80 4.68 11.31
C ILE A 46 -13.03 5.40 12.63
N ARG A 47 -12.16 6.36 12.95
CA ARG A 47 -12.27 7.17 14.16
C ARG A 47 -13.25 8.33 13.98
N SER A 48 -13.25 8.97 12.82
CA SER A 48 -14.16 10.07 12.52
C SER A 48 -14.19 10.44 11.04
N LEU A 49 -15.21 11.19 10.64
CA LEU A 49 -15.26 11.92 9.36
C LEU A 49 -15.27 13.43 9.60
N LEU A 50 -14.69 14.19 8.68
CA LEU A 50 -14.84 15.64 8.55
C LEU A 50 -15.42 15.94 7.16
N LEU A 51 -16.59 16.58 7.14
CA LEU A 51 -17.38 16.85 5.94
C LEU A 51 -17.63 18.34 5.77
N HIS A 52 -17.70 18.78 4.52
CA HIS A 52 -18.37 20.05 4.20
C HIS A 52 -19.88 19.92 4.38
N LYS A 53 -20.54 21.01 4.81
CA LYS A 53 -22.00 21.08 4.87
C LYS A 53 -22.64 20.68 3.52
N GLY A 54 -23.72 19.91 3.58
CA GLY A 54 -24.46 19.37 2.43
C GLY A 54 -23.93 18.03 1.88
N GLN A 55 -22.88 17.44 2.46
CA GLN A 55 -22.38 16.11 2.08
C GLN A 55 -22.83 14.97 3.01
N GLU A 56 -23.53 15.28 4.09
CA GLU A 56 -23.78 14.41 5.25
C GLU A 56 -24.58 13.17 4.87
N GLN A 57 -25.69 13.36 4.14
CA GLN A 57 -26.60 12.27 3.77
C GLN A 57 -25.92 11.18 2.93
N LYS A 58 -24.77 11.47 2.31
CA LYS A 58 -24.02 10.48 1.53
C LYS A 58 -23.31 9.43 2.39
N TYR A 59 -23.15 9.68 3.70
CA TYR A 59 -22.32 8.85 4.58
C TYR A 59 -23.02 8.42 5.86
N LEU A 60 -24.03 9.15 6.33
CA LEU A 60 -24.71 8.83 7.60
C LEU A 60 -25.26 7.40 7.64
N ASP A 61 -25.89 6.94 6.56
CA ASP A 61 -26.47 5.59 6.48
C ASP A 61 -25.43 4.47 6.27
N LEU A 62 -24.17 4.84 5.99
CA LEU A 62 -23.09 3.88 5.72
C LEU A 62 -22.20 3.65 6.95
N LEU A 63 -22.35 4.47 7.99
CA LEU A 63 -21.47 4.47 9.15
C LEU A 63 -22.20 3.96 10.40
N PRO A 64 -21.50 3.24 11.30
CA PRO A 64 -22.02 2.99 12.63
C PRO A 64 -22.28 4.30 13.39
N ASP A 65 -23.32 4.34 14.22
CA ASP A 65 -23.67 5.52 15.03
C ASP A 65 -22.53 6.00 15.94
N SER A 66 -21.65 5.08 16.34
CA SER A 66 -20.48 5.32 17.16
C SER A 66 -19.40 6.17 16.47
N VAL A 67 -19.40 6.28 15.14
CA VAL A 67 -18.44 7.10 14.40
C VAL A 67 -18.93 8.56 14.40
N PRO A 68 -18.19 9.50 15.00
CA PRO A 68 -18.51 10.92 14.93
C PRO A 68 -18.27 11.46 13.51
N VAL A 69 -19.24 12.23 13.04
CA VAL A 69 -19.20 12.94 11.76
C VAL A 69 -19.22 14.43 12.06
N TYR A 70 -18.08 15.08 11.85
CA TYR A 70 -17.92 16.51 12.02
C TYR A 70 -18.27 17.23 10.72
N VAL A 71 -19.06 18.29 10.83
CA VAL A 71 -19.53 19.07 9.68
C VAL A 71 -19.06 20.51 9.83
N VAL A 72 -18.46 21.05 8.78
CA VAL A 72 -17.92 22.42 8.75
C VAL A 72 -18.34 23.14 7.47
N ASP A 73 -18.41 24.47 7.53
CA ASP A 73 -18.49 25.27 6.31
C ASP A 73 -17.20 25.12 5.47
N PRO A 74 -17.24 25.21 4.14
CA PRO A 74 -16.06 24.99 3.28
C PRO A 74 -14.84 25.85 3.65
N ALA A 75 -15.05 27.14 3.96
CA ALA A 75 -13.98 28.05 4.36
C ALA A 75 -13.30 27.62 5.68
N LEU A 76 -14.08 27.07 6.61
CA LEU A 76 -13.57 26.53 7.86
C LEU A 76 -12.80 25.21 7.62
N GLY A 77 -13.34 24.35 6.75
CA GLY A 77 -12.67 23.11 6.34
C GLY A 77 -11.29 23.37 5.71
N GLU A 78 -11.20 24.34 4.81
CA GLU A 78 -9.92 24.75 4.21
C GLU A 78 -8.93 25.26 5.25
N ASN A 79 -9.40 26.06 6.22
CA ASN A 79 -8.57 26.53 7.33
C ASN A 79 -8.02 25.35 8.17
N ILE A 80 -8.86 24.36 8.48
CA ILE A 80 -8.47 23.18 9.27
C ILE A 80 -7.44 22.32 8.53
N ALA A 81 -7.72 21.97 7.28
CA ALA A 81 -6.88 21.06 6.49
C ALA A 81 -5.62 21.75 5.93
N GLY A 82 -5.66 23.07 5.78
CA GLY A 82 -4.64 23.89 5.13
C GLY A 82 -4.71 23.89 3.60
N TYR A 83 -5.80 23.40 3.03
CA TYR A 83 -6.12 23.36 1.60
C TYR A 83 -7.60 22.96 1.41
N ASP A 84 -8.22 23.32 0.28
CA ASP A 84 -9.53 22.80 -0.10
C ASP A 84 -9.43 21.31 -0.44
N PHE A 85 -10.00 20.45 0.42
CA PHE A 85 -9.88 19.00 0.28
C PHE A 85 -10.91 18.43 -0.70
N HIS A 86 -10.43 17.51 -1.54
CA HIS A 86 -11.15 17.07 -2.74
C HIS A 86 -12.54 16.50 -2.43
N ARG A 87 -13.58 17.11 -3.03
CA ARG A 87 -15.00 16.70 -2.89
C ARG A 87 -15.54 16.75 -1.45
N GLY A 88 -14.94 17.56 -0.57
CA GLY A 88 -15.52 17.94 0.73
C GLY A 88 -15.66 16.81 1.75
N VAL A 89 -14.78 15.80 1.72
CA VAL A 89 -14.72 14.75 2.74
C VAL A 89 -13.30 14.29 3.07
N LEU A 90 -13.02 14.18 4.37
CA LEU A 90 -11.87 13.50 4.96
C LEU A 90 -12.34 12.45 5.96
N ALA A 91 -11.64 11.33 6.03
CA ALA A 91 -11.84 10.33 7.07
C ALA A 91 -10.52 10.07 7.81
N HIS A 92 -10.62 9.91 9.12
CA HIS A 92 -9.52 9.54 10.00
C HIS A 92 -9.69 8.08 10.38
N GLY A 93 -8.78 7.23 9.93
CA GLY A 93 -8.78 5.80 10.21
C GLY A 93 -7.59 5.36 11.07
N ASP A 94 -7.67 4.16 11.62
CA ASP A 94 -6.58 3.50 12.32
C ASP A 94 -5.65 2.77 11.35
N CYS A 95 -4.34 2.96 11.49
CA CYS A 95 -3.37 2.11 10.82
C CYS A 95 -3.35 0.74 11.51
N PRO A 96 -3.68 -0.37 10.82
CA PRO A 96 -3.41 -1.69 11.35
C PRO A 96 -1.91 -1.84 11.63
N PRO A 97 -1.53 -2.57 12.68
CA PRO A 97 -0.14 -2.94 12.87
C PRO A 97 0.32 -3.81 11.69
N LEU A 98 1.59 -3.67 11.31
CA LEU A 98 2.21 -4.63 10.40
C LEU A 98 2.19 -6.01 11.05
N ARG A 99 1.85 -7.02 10.27
CA ARG A 99 1.88 -8.42 10.70
C ARG A 99 3.32 -8.90 10.73
N ASP A 100 3.61 -9.84 11.61
CA ASP A 100 4.87 -10.58 11.55
C ASP A 100 4.95 -11.34 10.22
N CYS A 101 6.04 -11.19 9.45
CA CYS A 101 6.23 -11.89 8.18
C CYS A 101 6.14 -13.41 8.32
N GLU A 102 6.46 -13.96 9.50
CA GLU A 102 6.33 -15.39 9.79
C GLU A 102 4.89 -15.88 9.65
N GLN A 103 3.89 -14.99 9.62
CA GLN A 103 2.50 -15.38 9.36
C GLN A 103 2.28 -15.83 7.91
N LEU A 104 3.14 -15.47 6.95
CA LEU A 104 3.06 -15.95 5.55
C LEU A 104 3.16 -17.47 5.47
N ARG A 105 3.90 -18.13 6.38
CA ARG A 105 4.02 -19.60 6.37
C ARG A 105 2.70 -20.31 6.63
N ARG A 106 1.73 -19.61 7.25
CA ARG A 106 0.38 -20.13 7.53
C ARG A 106 -0.58 -19.84 6.38
N SER A 107 -0.58 -18.62 5.86
CA SER A 107 -1.48 -18.23 4.76
C SER A 107 -1.06 -18.80 3.41
N ARG A 108 0.25 -19.01 3.19
CA ARG A 108 0.85 -19.56 1.96
C ARG A 108 0.22 -19.02 0.68
N PRO A 109 0.11 -17.68 0.52
CA PRO A 109 -0.47 -17.10 -0.69
C PRO A 109 0.32 -17.54 -1.91
N ALA A 110 -0.38 -17.78 -3.03
CA ALA A 110 0.28 -18.21 -4.27
C ALA A 110 1.35 -17.19 -4.69
N ILE A 111 1.00 -15.90 -4.66
CA ILE A 111 1.90 -14.78 -4.95
C ILE A 111 1.77 -13.72 -3.85
N SER A 112 2.90 -13.17 -3.43
CA SER A 112 3.02 -11.99 -2.57
C SER A 112 3.99 -10.98 -3.17
N LEU A 113 3.86 -9.71 -2.79
CA LEU A 113 4.74 -8.63 -3.21
C LEU A 113 5.62 -8.20 -2.04
N GLY A 114 6.93 -8.05 -2.23
CA GLY A 114 7.83 -7.47 -1.25
C GLY A 114 8.47 -6.19 -1.78
N LEU A 115 8.44 -5.13 -0.99
CA LEU A 115 8.94 -3.80 -1.36
C LEU A 115 10.11 -3.42 -0.47
N ILE A 116 11.29 -3.18 -1.05
CA ILE A 116 12.50 -2.80 -0.31
C ILE A 116 13.06 -1.49 -0.86
N GLY A 117 13.15 -0.47 -0.01
CA GLY A 117 13.76 0.82 -0.36
C GLY A 117 12.95 1.68 -1.33
N ILE A 118 11.65 1.44 -1.49
CA ILE A 118 10.80 2.23 -2.39
C ILE A 118 10.19 3.39 -1.60
N SER A 119 10.78 4.58 -1.76
CA SER A 119 10.40 5.77 -0.98
C SER A 119 9.37 6.66 -1.66
N ASP A 120 9.15 6.51 -2.98
CA ASP A 120 8.19 7.33 -3.72
C ASP A 120 6.74 6.84 -3.47
N PRO A 121 5.86 7.68 -2.90
CA PRO A 121 4.45 7.31 -2.70
C PRO A 121 3.69 7.04 -4.01
N GLU A 122 4.11 7.60 -5.15
CA GLU A 122 3.51 7.29 -6.46
C GLU A 122 3.76 5.84 -6.84
N ASN A 123 5.00 5.38 -6.63
CA ASN A 123 5.41 4.03 -7.00
C ASN A 123 4.76 3.00 -6.08
N VAL A 124 4.80 3.20 -4.76
CA VAL A 124 4.11 2.30 -3.81
C VAL A 124 2.60 2.29 -4.08
N GLY A 125 1.97 3.45 -4.24
CA GLY A 125 0.53 3.51 -4.51
C GLY A 125 0.13 2.78 -5.79
N SER A 126 0.91 2.94 -6.87
CA SER A 126 0.65 2.28 -8.15
C SER A 126 0.90 0.77 -8.08
N LEU A 127 1.96 0.33 -7.39
CA LEU A 127 2.25 -1.09 -7.15
C LEU A 127 1.12 -1.77 -6.38
N LEU A 128 0.66 -1.16 -5.28
CA LEU A 128 -0.45 -1.71 -4.49
C LEU A 128 -1.75 -1.78 -5.30
N ARG A 129 -2.00 -0.79 -6.17
CA ARG A 129 -3.16 -0.82 -7.06
C ARG A 129 -3.08 -1.96 -8.06
N SER A 130 -1.92 -2.16 -8.69
CA SER A 130 -1.70 -3.26 -9.62
C SER A 130 -1.82 -4.61 -8.92
N ALA A 131 -1.21 -4.76 -7.73
CA ALA A 131 -1.31 -5.96 -6.91
C ALA A 131 -2.77 -6.31 -6.57
N ALA A 132 -3.55 -5.35 -6.08
CA ALA A 132 -4.96 -5.56 -5.78
C ALA A 132 -5.77 -5.95 -7.03
N ALA A 133 -5.50 -5.31 -8.18
CA ALA A 133 -6.15 -5.64 -9.45
C ALA A 133 -5.80 -7.06 -9.96
N MET A 134 -4.75 -7.66 -9.42
CA MET A 134 -4.29 -9.02 -9.75
C MET A 134 -4.63 -10.05 -8.66
N GLY A 135 -5.39 -9.65 -7.64
CA GLY A 135 -5.80 -10.53 -6.54
C GLY A 135 -4.68 -10.83 -5.54
N ILE A 136 -3.62 -10.04 -5.53
CA ILE A 136 -2.55 -10.13 -4.54
C ILE A 136 -2.97 -9.29 -3.34
N GLU A 137 -3.02 -9.92 -2.18
CA GLU A 137 -3.42 -9.29 -0.92
C GLU A 137 -2.28 -9.19 0.08
N ASP A 138 -1.20 -9.97 -0.07
CA ASP A 138 -0.12 -10.06 0.91
C ASP A 138 1.10 -9.27 0.42
N VAL A 139 1.47 -8.23 1.20
CA VAL A 139 2.57 -7.32 0.85
C VAL A 139 3.56 -7.18 2.00
N LEU A 140 4.83 -7.50 1.75
CA LEU A 140 5.93 -7.32 2.69
C LEU A 140 6.55 -5.93 2.53
N ILE A 141 6.71 -5.22 3.64
CA ILE A 141 7.26 -3.87 3.69
C ILE A 141 8.64 -3.94 4.34
N GLY A 142 9.68 -3.78 3.53
CA GLY A 142 11.07 -3.83 3.96
C GLY A 142 11.67 -2.47 4.32
N PRO A 143 12.97 -2.44 4.65
CA PRO A 143 13.66 -1.23 5.07
C PRO A 143 13.56 -0.11 4.06
N ALA A 144 13.49 1.13 4.54
CA ALA A 144 13.43 2.35 3.74
C ALA A 144 12.26 2.43 2.72
N THR A 145 11.27 1.55 2.81
CA THR A 145 10.02 1.65 2.04
C THR A 145 9.05 2.62 2.74
N ILE A 146 8.41 3.49 1.97
CA ILE A 146 7.44 4.44 2.53
C ILE A 146 6.22 3.70 3.12
N ASN A 147 5.72 4.19 4.26
CA ASN A 147 4.55 3.60 4.91
C ASN A 147 3.33 3.60 3.95
N PRO A 148 2.68 2.44 3.71
CA PRO A 148 1.54 2.33 2.79
C PRO A 148 0.34 3.22 3.13
N TYR A 149 0.15 3.56 4.41
CA TYR A 149 -1.00 4.32 4.89
C TYR A 149 -0.78 5.85 4.87
N VAL A 150 0.31 6.34 4.27
CA VAL A 150 0.41 7.80 4.05
C VAL A 150 -0.64 8.26 3.04
N ARG A 151 -1.19 9.46 3.26
CA ARG A 151 -2.30 10.02 2.46
C ARG A 151 -2.06 9.97 0.95
N ARG A 152 -0.83 10.21 0.49
CA ARG A 152 -0.50 10.17 -0.94
C ARG A 152 -0.59 8.75 -1.52
N VAL A 153 -0.06 7.73 -0.83
CA VAL A 153 -0.17 6.32 -1.26
C VAL A 153 -1.64 5.87 -1.28
N ILE A 154 -2.43 6.23 -0.26
CA ILE A 154 -3.87 5.95 -0.22
C ILE A 154 -4.57 6.52 -1.46
N ARG A 155 -4.27 7.77 -1.81
CA ARG A 155 -4.87 8.43 -2.98
C ARG A 155 -4.44 7.80 -4.29
N VAL A 156 -3.14 7.59 -4.51
CA VAL A 156 -2.59 7.03 -5.76
C VAL A 156 -3.08 5.60 -5.99
N SER A 157 -3.12 4.81 -4.92
CA SER A 157 -3.64 3.44 -4.96
C SER A 157 -5.17 3.37 -5.17
N MET A 158 -5.85 4.53 -5.20
CA MET A 158 -7.30 4.63 -5.21
C MET A 158 -7.93 3.83 -4.06
N ALA A 159 -7.34 3.87 -2.87
CA ALA A 159 -7.79 3.12 -1.68
C ALA A 159 -7.66 1.59 -1.76
N SER A 160 -7.03 1.03 -2.79
CA SER A 160 -6.75 -0.41 -2.83
C SER A 160 -5.78 -0.87 -1.74
N VAL A 161 -5.02 0.06 -1.15
CA VAL A 161 -4.25 -0.14 0.09
C VAL A 161 -5.05 -0.80 1.22
N PHE A 162 -6.37 -0.58 1.29
CA PHE A 162 -7.23 -1.16 2.33
C PHE A 162 -7.53 -2.65 2.11
N ASN A 163 -7.24 -3.18 0.92
CA ASN A 163 -7.44 -4.60 0.59
C ASN A 163 -6.19 -5.44 0.91
N HIS A 164 -5.07 -4.79 1.26
CA HIS A 164 -3.80 -5.46 1.48
C HIS A 164 -3.54 -5.75 2.95
N ARG A 165 -2.91 -6.89 3.20
CA ARG A 165 -2.28 -7.28 4.46
C ARG A 165 -0.80 -6.95 4.37
N PHE A 166 -0.36 -6.06 5.25
CA PHE A 166 1.05 -5.66 5.30
C PHE A 166 1.82 -6.46 6.35
N TYR A 167 3.02 -6.90 5.96
CA TYR A 167 3.93 -7.67 6.81
C TYR A 167 5.24 -6.91 7.03
N GLN A 168 5.73 -6.91 8.26
CA GLN A 168 7.00 -6.30 8.63
C GLN A 168 8.16 -7.13 8.09
N PHE A 169 9.04 -6.51 7.30
CA PHE A 169 10.13 -7.19 6.61
C PHE A 169 11.48 -6.46 6.79
N ASP A 170 11.75 -6.00 8.01
CA ASP A 170 12.89 -5.13 8.34
C ASP A 170 14.26 -5.82 8.30
N GLN A 171 14.31 -7.16 8.29
CA GLN A 171 15.53 -7.95 8.23
C GLN A 171 15.47 -8.93 7.04
N PRO A 172 15.54 -8.43 5.78
CA PRO A 172 15.28 -9.26 4.61
C PRO A 172 16.08 -10.56 4.55
N LEU A 173 17.38 -10.54 4.88
CA LEU A 173 18.22 -11.75 4.78
C LEU A 173 17.78 -12.86 5.74
N GLU A 174 17.51 -12.51 7.00
CA GLU A 174 17.05 -13.46 8.01
C GLU A 174 15.64 -13.96 7.70
N GLN A 175 14.74 -13.05 7.33
CA GLN A 175 13.34 -13.37 7.07
C GLN A 175 13.16 -14.16 5.75
N ILE A 176 14.00 -13.91 4.74
CA ILE A 176 14.09 -14.78 3.56
C ILE A 176 14.47 -16.17 4.04
N ALA A 177 15.61 -16.33 4.72
CA ALA A 177 16.08 -17.64 5.18
C ALA A 177 15.00 -18.38 6.00
N GLY A 178 14.31 -17.70 6.92
CA GLY A 178 13.22 -18.29 7.71
C GLY A 178 12.04 -18.78 6.86
N LEU A 179 11.56 -17.96 5.93
CA LEU A 179 10.42 -18.30 5.09
C LEU A 179 10.75 -19.35 4.01
N GLN A 180 12.00 -19.37 3.52
CA GLN A 180 12.48 -20.40 2.59
C GLN A 180 12.40 -21.81 3.20
N HIS A 181 12.77 -21.99 4.47
CA HIS A 181 12.62 -23.26 5.18
C HIS A 181 11.16 -23.74 5.27
N ASN A 182 10.21 -22.82 5.14
CA ASN A 182 8.77 -23.12 5.11
C ASN A 182 8.25 -23.34 3.69
N GLY A 183 9.12 -23.45 2.67
CA GLY A 183 8.73 -23.70 1.28
C GLY A 183 8.06 -22.50 0.61
N ILE A 184 8.40 -21.28 1.05
CA ILE A 184 8.08 -20.04 0.33
C ILE A 184 9.28 -19.68 -0.53
N ARG A 185 9.05 -19.44 -1.83
CA ARG A 185 10.08 -19.00 -2.76
C ARG A 185 10.18 -17.47 -2.79
N PHE A 186 11.35 -16.99 -3.18
CA PHE A 186 11.61 -15.56 -3.37
C PHE A 186 12.19 -15.35 -4.76
N ALA A 187 11.60 -14.40 -5.48
CA ALA A 187 12.06 -13.94 -6.79
C ALA A 187 12.56 -12.50 -6.67
N ALA A 188 13.84 -12.26 -6.90
CA ALA A 188 14.43 -10.93 -6.88
C ALA A 188 14.42 -10.31 -8.28
N THR A 189 13.78 -9.16 -8.46
CA THR A 189 13.89 -8.41 -9.72
C THR A 189 15.23 -7.70 -9.82
N THR A 190 15.89 -7.82 -10.96
CA THR A 190 17.20 -7.21 -11.23
C THR A 190 17.35 -6.88 -12.72
N LEU A 191 18.31 -6.03 -13.05
CA LEU A 191 18.68 -5.69 -14.43
C LEU A 191 19.85 -6.55 -14.95
N ASP A 192 20.34 -7.49 -14.13
CA ASP A 192 21.43 -8.37 -14.50
C ASP A 192 21.04 -9.26 -15.71
N PRO A 193 21.83 -9.27 -16.80
CA PRO A 193 21.55 -10.09 -17.98
C PRO A 193 21.60 -11.59 -17.73
N ASP A 194 22.26 -12.05 -16.65
CA ASP A 194 22.30 -13.47 -16.27
C ASP A 194 21.04 -13.90 -15.49
N ALA A 195 20.12 -12.97 -15.23
CA ALA A 195 18.86 -13.28 -14.57
C ALA A 195 17.87 -13.97 -15.51
N VAL A 196 16.99 -14.78 -14.93
CA VAL A 196 15.95 -15.51 -15.68
C VAL A 196 14.94 -14.51 -16.25
N ASN A 197 14.64 -14.62 -17.54
CA ASN A 197 13.62 -13.79 -18.16
C ASN A 197 12.25 -13.99 -17.50
N ILE A 198 11.47 -12.92 -17.44
CA ILE A 198 10.13 -12.91 -16.86
C ILE A 198 9.22 -14.04 -17.39
N GLU A 199 9.31 -14.38 -18.67
CA GLU A 199 8.48 -15.45 -19.28
C GLU A 199 8.79 -16.84 -18.69
N ASP A 200 10.04 -17.07 -18.30
CA ASP A 200 10.50 -18.33 -17.72
C ASP A 200 10.32 -18.37 -16.19
N LEU A 201 10.10 -17.21 -15.56
CA LEU A 201 9.91 -17.09 -14.11
C LEU A 201 8.75 -17.97 -13.63
N THR A 202 7.62 -17.96 -14.35
CA THR A 202 6.43 -18.73 -14.00
C THR A 202 6.75 -20.22 -13.86
N LEU A 203 7.57 -20.78 -14.75
CA LEU A 203 7.98 -22.19 -14.70
C LEU A 203 8.85 -22.49 -13.46
N GLN A 204 9.67 -21.53 -13.03
CA GLN A 204 10.57 -21.66 -11.88
C GLN A 204 9.86 -21.60 -10.52
N VAL A 205 8.64 -21.07 -10.48
CA VAL A 205 7.87 -20.82 -9.24
C VAL A 205 6.49 -21.49 -9.24
N HIS A 206 6.16 -22.23 -10.30
CA HIS A 206 4.86 -22.87 -10.45
C HIS A 206 4.53 -23.81 -9.28
N GLY A 207 3.31 -23.68 -8.74
CA GLY A 207 2.82 -24.51 -7.65
C GLY A 207 3.46 -24.23 -6.28
N THR A 208 4.27 -23.16 -6.17
CA THR A 208 4.92 -22.79 -4.90
C THR A 208 4.58 -21.36 -4.50
N PRO A 209 4.20 -21.13 -3.21
CA PRO A 209 4.02 -19.77 -2.68
C PRO A 209 5.26 -18.92 -2.93
N THR A 210 5.11 -17.77 -3.58
CA THR A 210 6.24 -16.98 -4.05
C THR A 210 6.10 -15.52 -3.68
N VAL A 211 7.16 -14.94 -3.13
CA VAL A 211 7.30 -13.51 -2.90
C VAL A 211 8.14 -12.89 -4.02
N LEU A 212 7.55 -11.98 -4.80
CA LEU A 212 8.28 -11.14 -5.75
C LEU A 212 8.85 -9.92 -5.01
N LEU A 213 10.16 -9.77 -4.98
CA LEU A 213 10.84 -8.62 -4.39
C LEU A 213 11.11 -7.55 -5.45
N MET A 214 10.63 -6.33 -5.17
CA MET A 214 10.92 -5.11 -5.92
C MET A 214 11.83 -4.22 -5.09
N GLY A 215 12.90 -3.73 -5.72
CA GLY A 215 13.90 -2.88 -5.08
C GLY A 215 13.73 -1.39 -5.35
N ASN A 216 14.66 -0.60 -4.81
CA ASN A 216 14.74 0.84 -5.02
C ASN A 216 14.92 1.18 -6.51
N GLU A 217 14.41 2.33 -6.94
CA GLU A 217 14.42 2.76 -8.34
C GLU A 217 15.83 3.02 -8.88
N ALA A 218 16.76 3.50 -8.03
CA ALA A 218 18.11 3.83 -8.45
C ALA A 218 19.08 2.65 -8.31
N ASN A 219 18.99 1.92 -7.19
CA ASN A 219 19.98 0.89 -6.85
C ASN A 219 19.45 -0.54 -6.99
N GLY A 220 18.16 -0.73 -7.25
CA GLY A 220 17.52 -2.04 -7.22
C GLY A 220 17.54 -2.67 -5.83
N LEU A 221 17.58 -4.00 -5.80
CA LEU A 221 17.74 -4.79 -4.57
C LEU A 221 19.22 -4.91 -4.21
N ASP A 222 19.52 -4.90 -2.91
CA ASP A 222 20.87 -5.19 -2.42
C ASP A 222 21.37 -6.55 -2.96
N PRO A 223 22.63 -6.65 -3.43
CA PRO A 223 23.17 -7.89 -3.97
C PRO A 223 23.05 -9.10 -3.03
N ALA A 224 23.22 -8.92 -1.72
CA ALA A 224 23.06 -10.00 -0.76
C ALA A 224 21.60 -10.49 -0.71
N VAL A 225 20.62 -9.58 -0.82
CA VAL A 225 19.19 -9.94 -0.91
C VAL A 225 18.90 -10.69 -2.20
N GLN A 226 19.48 -10.26 -3.33
CA GLN A 226 19.34 -10.97 -4.61
C GLN A 226 19.89 -12.41 -4.52
N GLN A 227 21.07 -12.59 -3.89
CA GLN A 227 21.70 -13.90 -3.74
C GLN A 227 20.98 -14.82 -2.73
N ALA A 228 20.27 -14.25 -1.76
CA ALA A 228 19.44 -15.02 -0.84
C ALA A 228 18.14 -15.52 -1.50
N CYS A 229 17.76 -15.00 -2.66
CA CYS A 229 16.54 -15.40 -3.36
C CYS A 229 16.73 -16.70 -4.15
N HIS A 230 15.62 -17.41 -4.39
CA HIS A 230 15.65 -18.65 -5.15
C HIS A 230 15.87 -18.42 -6.64
N VAL A 231 15.39 -17.28 -7.15
CA VAL A 231 15.53 -16.89 -8.54
C VAL A 231 15.76 -15.39 -8.62
N ARG A 232 16.68 -15.02 -9.51
CA ARG A 232 16.85 -13.63 -9.96
C ARG A 232 16.15 -13.54 -11.30
N THR A 233 15.32 -12.52 -11.48
CA THR A 233 14.53 -12.35 -12.70
C THR A 233 14.64 -10.95 -13.25
N THR A 234 14.56 -10.85 -14.57
CA THR A 234 14.67 -9.59 -15.30
C THR A 234 13.53 -9.45 -16.31
N LEU A 235 13.21 -8.20 -16.63
CA LEU A 235 12.33 -7.85 -17.75
C LEU A 235 13.24 -7.51 -18.94
N PRO A 236 13.25 -8.32 -20.01
CA PRO A 236 14.06 -8.03 -21.18
C PRO A 236 13.71 -6.66 -21.77
N MET A 237 14.73 -5.84 -22.03
CA MET A 237 14.58 -4.52 -22.64
C MET A 237 15.59 -4.36 -23.78
N PRO A 238 15.27 -3.55 -24.82
CA PRO A 238 16.25 -3.15 -25.82
C PRO A 238 17.42 -2.39 -25.18
N GLU A 239 18.63 -2.50 -25.75
CA GLU A 239 19.84 -1.83 -25.25
C GLU A 239 19.72 -0.30 -25.11
N SER A 240 18.72 0.32 -25.75
CA SER A 240 18.47 1.76 -25.65
C SER A 240 17.75 2.19 -24.37
N THR A 241 17.32 1.24 -23.52
CA THR A 241 16.56 1.51 -22.29
C THR A 241 17.18 0.77 -21.10
N ASP A 242 17.72 1.52 -20.15
CA ASP A 242 18.44 0.94 -19.01
C ASP A 242 17.52 0.45 -17.89
N SER A 243 16.31 1.02 -17.77
CA SER A 243 15.35 0.63 -16.73
C SER A 243 13.92 1.06 -17.06
N LEU A 244 12.97 0.41 -16.38
CA LEU A 244 11.55 0.79 -16.38
C LEU A 244 11.18 1.27 -14.98
N ASN A 245 10.23 2.21 -14.88
CA ASN A 245 9.70 2.64 -13.58
C ASN A 245 9.26 1.42 -12.75
N VAL A 246 9.66 1.36 -11.48
CA VAL A 246 9.46 0.19 -10.60
C VAL A 246 7.98 -0.22 -10.51
N SER A 247 7.04 0.72 -10.57
CA SER A 247 5.61 0.40 -10.51
C SER A 247 5.08 -0.22 -11.79
N VAL A 248 5.63 0.19 -12.94
CA VAL A 248 5.30 -0.40 -14.25
C VAL A 248 5.94 -1.78 -14.38
N ALA A 249 7.23 -1.91 -14.05
CA ALA A 249 7.92 -3.20 -14.02
C ALA A 249 7.20 -4.18 -13.10
N GLY A 250 6.87 -3.75 -11.88
CA GLY A 250 6.13 -4.58 -10.92
C GLY A 250 4.76 -4.99 -11.45
N ALA A 251 4.01 -4.11 -12.12
CA ALA A 251 2.75 -4.50 -12.76
C ALA A 251 2.94 -5.59 -13.83
N VAL A 252 4.00 -5.51 -14.64
CA VAL A 252 4.30 -6.54 -15.66
C VAL A 252 4.66 -7.87 -15.00
N PHE A 253 5.55 -7.88 -14.01
CA PHE A 253 5.88 -9.09 -13.24
C PHE A 253 4.68 -9.72 -12.55
N LEU A 254 3.87 -8.92 -11.87
CA LEU A 254 2.69 -9.41 -11.17
C LEU A 254 1.65 -9.97 -12.15
N TYR A 255 1.48 -9.34 -13.33
CA TYR A 255 0.58 -9.86 -14.36
C TYR A 255 1.07 -11.23 -14.85
N GLU A 256 2.35 -11.35 -15.19
CA GLU A 256 2.93 -12.61 -15.66
C GLU A 256 2.75 -13.73 -14.63
N LEU A 257 3.07 -13.45 -13.36
CA LEU A 257 2.96 -14.43 -12.27
C LEU A 257 1.52 -14.85 -11.97
N THR A 258 0.54 -13.99 -12.23
CA THR A 258 -0.87 -14.24 -11.87
C THR A 258 -1.75 -14.67 -13.04
N LYS A 259 -1.29 -14.57 -14.29
CA LYS A 259 -2.13 -14.88 -15.47
C LYS A 259 -2.63 -16.33 -15.52
N HIS A 260 -1.93 -17.25 -14.85
CA HIS A 260 -2.30 -18.67 -14.76
C HIS A 260 -3.14 -19.02 -13.52
N LEU A 261 -3.32 -18.08 -12.59
CA LEU A 261 -4.11 -18.27 -11.37
C LEU A 261 -5.58 -17.87 -11.54
N ARG A 262 -5.96 -17.43 -12.75
CA ARG A 262 -7.29 -16.94 -13.10
C ARG A 262 -8.12 -17.97 -13.84
#